data_AF-A0A1H6H5P3-F1
#
_entry.id   AF-A0A1H6H5P3-F1
#
_cell.length_a   1.000
_cell.length_b   1.000
_cell.length_c   1.000
_cell.angle_alpha   90.00
_cell.angle_beta   90.00
_cell.angle_gamma   90.00
#
_symmetry.space_group_name_H-M   'P 1'
#
loop_
_entity.id
_entity.type
_entity.pdbx_description
1 polymer ?
#
loop_
_entity_poly.entity_id
_entity_poly.type
_entity_poly.pdbx_seq_one_letter_code
_entity_poly.pdbx_strand_id
1 'polypeptide(L)'
;MKTLAKAVTASVLVLILQGSAPYLLGTSAVQAQSPPDATVSDAAMGKMNTYVEFLNQTLRASESLQRYDSWVDMKKGPTGKERIIYGMYSLYDVRELAGKALASAQEEPKLPELDAAMTAYVETYQQLAPVIERANKYYERQDYKSDKMADGKAFHKDIAALSPVYEERRKTVDAALRTEKVKLDRASLLALEKAEGKKSRWHVRNVMFRAEAVMDV
;
A
#
# COMPACT_ATOMS: atom_id res chain seq x y z
N MET A 1 -3.84 30.52 12.77
CA MET A 1 -3.95 29.05 12.99
C MET A 1 -3.11 28.36 11.94
N LYS A 2 -2.15 27.54 12.36
CA LYS A 2 -1.08 26.98 11.51
C LYS A 2 -1.66 26.01 10.47
N THR A 3 -1.46 26.30 9.20
CA THR A 3 -1.72 25.39 8.08
C THR A 3 -0.58 24.38 8.00
N LEU A 4 -0.84 23.15 8.45
CA LEU A 4 0.04 22.00 8.21
C LEU A 4 -0.19 21.52 6.77
N ALA A 5 0.76 21.86 5.89
CA ALA A 5 0.87 21.24 4.58
C ALA A 5 1.26 19.76 4.78
N LYS A 6 0.33 18.83 4.53
CA LYS A 6 0.65 17.40 4.47
C LYS A 6 1.34 17.16 3.14
N ALA A 7 2.65 16.95 3.18
CA ALA A 7 3.40 16.44 2.05
C ALA A 7 2.89 15.02 1.74
N VAL A 8 2.32 14.83 0.55
CA VAL A 8 2.05 13.50 0.00
C VAL A 8 3.37 13.02 -0.57
N THR A 9 4.12 12.22 0.19
CA THR A 9 5.32 11.54 -0.30
C THR A 9 4.88 10.42 -1.24
N ALA A 10 4.89 10.70 -2.54
CA ALA A 10 4.77 9.67 -3.56
C ALA A 10 6.11 8.91 -3.62
N SER A 11 6.19 7.75 -2.96
CA SER A 11 7.30 6.83 -3.13
C SER A 11 7.21 6.20 -4.53
N VAL A 12 7.91 6.80 -5.49
CA VAL A 12 8.06 6.25 -6.84
C VAL A 12 9.01 5.06 -6.76
N LEU A 13 8.46 3.85 -6.72
CA LEU A 13 9.22 2.62 -6.92
C LEU A 13 9.49 2.48 -8.43
N VAL A 14 10.71 2.82 -8.86
CA VAL A 14 11.12 2.66 -10.25
C VAL A 14 11.28 1.17 -10.55
N LEU A 15 10.33 0.59 -11.29
CA LEU A 15 10.52 -0.71 -11.96
C LEU A 15 11.48 -0.52 -13.13
N ILE A 16 12.68 -1.08 -13.03
CA ILE A 16 13.60 -1.17 -14.16
C ILE A 16 13.18 -2.38 -15.01
N LEU A 17 12.53 -2.13 -16.15
CA LEU A 17 12.36 -3.12 -17.21
C LEU A 17 13.74 -3.53 -17.75
N GLN A 18 14.09 -4.81 -17.64
CA GLN A 18 15.20 -5.39 -18.38
C GLN A 18 14.73 -5.75 -19.79
N GLY A 19 15.00 -4.87 -20.75
CA GLY A 19 14.89 -5.16 -22.18
C GLY A 19 16.17 -5.83 -22.69
N SER A 20 16.08 -7.10 -23.06
CA SER A 20 17.14 -7.87 -23.70
C SER A 20 17.17 -7.63 -25.21
N ALA A 21 18.30 -7.16 -25.75
CA ALA A 21 18.65 -7.25 -27.17
C ALA A 21 19.52 -8.49 -27.40
N PRO A 22 19.30 -9.30 -28.46
CA PRO A 22 20.03 -10.53 -28.67
C PRO A 22 21.31 -10.28 -29.48
N TYR A 23 22.46 -10.60 -28.91
CA TYR A 23 23.66 -10.89 -29.68
C TYR A 23 24.03 -12.35 -29.47
N LEU A 24 23.86 -13.14 -30.53
CA LEU A 24 24.31 -14.52 -30.65
C LEU A 24 25.83 -14.53 -30.83
N LEU A 25 26.57 -15.09 -29.88
CA LEU A 25 27.83 -15.80 -30.10
C LEU A 25 27.99 -16.83 -28.96
N GLY A 26 28.10 -18.10 -29.35
CA GLY A 26 28.12 -19.22 -28.43
C GLY A 26 29.38 -19.28 -27.57
N THR A 27 29.18 -19.57 -26.28
CA THR A 27 30.15 -20.22 -25.39
C THR A 27 29.35 -20.95 -24.30
N SER A 28 29.90 -22.06 -23.83
CA SER A 28 29.36 -23.04 -22.89
C SER A 28 28.39 -22.47 -21.85
N ALA A 29 27.19 -23.05 -21.76
CA ALA A 29 26.28 -22.83 -20.64
C ALA A 29 26.87 -23.45 -19.37
N VAL A 30 27.82 -22.75 -18.75
CA VAL A 30 27.97 -22.81 -17.30
C VAL A 30 26.71 -22.16 -16.78
N GLN A 31 25.74 -22.98 -16.36
CA GLN A 31 24.61 -22.52 -15.57
C GLN A 31 25.22 -21.91 -14.30
N ALA A 32 25.51 -20.62 -14.31
CA ALA A 32 25.92 -19.90 -13.12
C ALA A 32 24.72 -19.96 -12.19
N GLN A 33 24.76 -20.91 -11.25
CA GLN A 33 23.79 -20.98 -10.18
C GLN A 33 23.86 -19.65 -9.45
N SER A 34 22.78 -18.87 -9.52
CA SER A 34 22.63 -17.67 -8.71
C SER A 34 22.91 -18.05 -7.26
N PRO A 35 23.63 -17.22 -6.49
CA PRO A 35 23.86 -17.47 -5.07
C PRO A 35 22.51 -17.78 -4.39
N PRO A 36 22.44 -18.73 -3.45
CA PRO A 36 21.21 -19.03 -2.70
C PRO A 36 20.57 -17.78 -2.08
N ASP A 37 21.39 -16.80 -1.69
CA ASP A 37 20.94 -15.52 -1.14
C ASP A 37 20.24 -14.62 -2.18
N ALA A 38 20.56 -14.75 -3.47
CA ALA A 38 19.95 -13.98 -4.55
C ALA A 38 18.52 -14.45 -4.83
N THR A 39 18.26 -15.77 -4.81
CA THR A 39 16.93 -16.32 -5.05
C THR A 39 15.96 -16.03 -3.90
N VAL A 40 16.45 -16.05 -2.66
CA VAL A 40 15.67 -15.62 -1.47
C VAL A 40 15.35 -14.12 -1.54
N SER A 41 16.31 -13.29 -1.96
CA SER A 41 16.08 -11.85 -2.17
C SER A 41 15.03 -11.58 -3.25
N ASP A 42 15.05 -12.33 -4.35
CA ASP A 42 14.07 -12.17 -5.44
C ASP A 42 12.65 -12.57 -5.00
N ALA A 43 12.52 -13.66 -4.23
CA ALA A 43 11.25 -14.09 -3.67
C ALA A 43 10.69 -13.08 -2.65
N ALA A 44 11.54 -12.54 -1.77
CA ALA A 44 11.16 -11.49 -0.83
C ALA A 44 10.68 -10.21 -1.56
N MET A 45 11.37 -9.82 -2.64
CA MET A 45 10.96 -8.69 -3.48
C MET A 45 9.62 -8.96 -4.19
N GLY A 46 9.39 -10.18 -4.68
CA GLY A 46 8.11 -10.58 -5.25
C GLY A 46 6.95 -10.46 -4.26
N LYS A 47 7.15 -10.91 -3.02
CA LYS A 47 6.20 -10.73 -1.92
C LYS A 47 5.92 -9.26 -1.64
N MET A 48 6.97 -8.44 -1.50
CA MET A 48 6.83 -6.99 -1.29
C MET A 48 6.05 -6.31 -2.41
N ASN A 49 6.28 -6.68 -3.67
CA ASN A 49 5.56 -6.10 -4.80
C ASN A 49 4.06 -6.41 -4.72
N THR A 50 3.70 -7.63 -4.31
CA THR A 50 2.29 -8.02 -4.10
C THR A 50 1.64 -7.16 -3.01
N TYR A 51 2.36 -6.90 -1.91
CA TYR A 51 1.90 -6.02 -0.84
C TYR A 51 1.75 -4.57 -1.29
N VAL A 52 2.73 -4.05 -2.03
CA VAL A 52 2.68 -2.69 -2.59
C VAL A 52 1.50 -2.53 -3.55
N GLU A 53 1.21 -3.53 -4.39
CA GLU A 53 0.06 -3.48 -5.30
C GLU A 53 -1.26 -3.34 -4.55
N PHE A 54 -1.47 -4.16 -3.51
CA PHE A 54 -2.66 -4.03 -2.66
C PHE A 54 -2.72 -2.66 -1.99
N LEU A 55 -1.63 -2.22 -1.37
CA LEU A 55 -1.54 -0.93 -0.69
C LEU A 55 -1.81 0.26 -1.63
N ASN A 56 -1.35 0.20 -2.87
CA ASN A 56 -1.60 1.27 -3.85
C ASN A 56 -3.07 1.33 -4.25
N GLN A 57 -3.70 0.18 -4.53
CA GLN A 57 -5.11 0.15 -4.90
C GLN A 57 -6.02 0.59 -3.75
N THR A 58 -5.67 0.28 -2.51
CA THR A 58 -6.47 0.65 -1.34
C THR A 58 -6.30 2.10 -0.89
N LEU A 59 -5.38 2.88 -1.49
CA LEU A 59 -5.32 4.34 -1.29
C LEU A 59 -6.66 5.01 -1.56
N ARG A 60 -7.45 4.45 -2.49
CA ARG A 60 -8.79 4.93 -2.83
C ARG A 60 -9.74 4.98 -1.62
N ALA A 61 -9.62 4.07 -0.67
CA ALA A 61 -10.42 4.10 0.55
C ALA A 61 -10.02 5.27 1.46
N SER A 62 -8.73 5.56 1.58
CA SER A 62 -8.24 6.72 2.34
C SER A 62 -8.73 8.03 1.73
N GLU A 63 -8.71 8.16 0.39
CA GLU A 63 -9.26 9.32 -0.32
C GLU A 63 -10.77 9.47 -0.10
N SER A 64 -11.51 8.34 -0.11
CA SER A 64 -12.95 8.31 0.10
C SER A 64 -13.32 8.79 1.52
N LEU A 65 -12.59 8.31 2.53
CA LEU A 65 -12.73 8.74 3.92
C LEU A 65 -12.39 10.22 4.09
N GLN A 66 -11.31 10.70 3.47
CA GLN A 66 -10.94 12.12 3.52
C GLN A 66 -12.00 13.02 2.87
N ARG A 67 -12.59 12.58 1.75
CA ARG A 67 -13.71 13.29 1.14
C ARG A 67 -14.89 13.34 2.10
N TYR A 68 -15.22 12.24 2.76
CA TYR A 68 -16.33 12.18 3.71
C TYR A 68 -16.12 13.12 4.91
N ASP A 69 -14.93 13.09 5.51
CA ASP A 69 -14.51 14.01 6.60
C ASP A 69 -14.56 15.49 6.18
N SER A 70 -14.40 15.80 4.88
CA SER A 70 -14.46 17.19 4.41
C SER A 70 -15.84 17.86 4.54
N TRP A 71 -16.92 17.09 4.71
CA TRP A 71 -18.28 17.62 4.87
C TRP A 71 -19.08 17.04 6.04
N VAL A 72 -18.57 16.00 6.71
CA VAL A 72 -19.19 15.39 7.88
C VAL A 72 -18.35 15.66 9.11
N ASP A 73 -18.98 16.13 10.20
CA ASP A 73 -18.34 16.12 11.52
C ASP A 73 -18.20 14.66 11.97
N MET A 74 -16.98 14.12 11.91
CA MET A 74 -16.72 12.70 12.19
C MET A 74 -17.07 12.26 13.62
N LYS A 75 -17.31 13.19 14.55
CA LYS A 75 -17.76 12.86 15.92
C LYS A 75 -19.28 12.81 16.05
N LYS A 76 -20.01 13.52 15.18
CA LYS A 76 -21.48 13.68 15.28
C LYS A 76 -22.24 12.99 14.15
N GLY A 77 -21.60 12.85 13.00
CA GLY A 77 -22.20 12.34 11.78
C GLY A 77 -23.01 13.37 11.00
N PRO A 78 -23.58 12.95 9.85
CA PRO A 78 -24.38 13.82 9.01
C PRO A 78 -25.73 14.13 9.68
N THR A 79 -26.15 15.37 9.58
CA THR A 79 -27.36 15.89 10.22
C THR A 79 -28.57 15.88 9.29
N GLY A 80 -28.35 15.93 7.97
CA GLY A 80 -29.36 16.16 6.93
C GLY A 80 -29.60 17.65 6.65
N LYS A 81 -28.82 18.54 7.27
CA LYS A 81 -28.88 20.00 7.09
C LYS A 81 -27.63 20.57 6.41
N GLU A 82 -26.77 19.69 5.90
CA GLU A 82 -25.54 20.08 5.22
C GLU A 82 -25.85 20.90 3.98
N ARG A 83 -25.15 22.03 3.80
CA ARG A 83 -25.31 22.88 2.62
C ARG A 83 -24.88 22.17 1.34
N ILE A 84 -23.83 21.34 1.43
CA ILE A 84 -23.28 20.56 0.32
C ILE A 84 -22.99 19.16 0.85
N ILE A 85 -23.45 18.14 0.14
CA ILE A 85 -23.16 16.73 0.42
C ILE A 85 -22.26 16.23 -0.71
N TYR A 86 -20.96 16.06 -0.43
CA TYR A 86 -20.01 15.56 -1.43
C TYR A 86 -20.07 14.05 -1.62
N GLY A 87 -20.71 13.32 -0.69
CA GLY A 87 -20.77 11.87 -0.67
C GLY A 87 -19.42 11.24 -0.37
N MET A 88 -19.22 10.05 -0.92
CA MET A 88 -17.98 9.28 -0.83
C MET A 88 -17.46 8.98 -2.24
N TYR A 89 -16.32 8.34 -2.34
CA TYR A 89 -15.85 7.76 -3.59
C TYR A 89 -16.15 6.25 -3.63
N SER A 90 -16.50 5.75 -4.81
CA SER A 90 -16.43 4.33 -5.10
C SER A 90 -15.00 3.80 -5.02
N LEU A 91 -14.89 2.54 -4.64
CA LEU A 91 -13.67 1.79 -4.46
C LEU A 91 -13.42 0.86 -5.64
N TYR A 92 -12.15 0.52 -5.85
CA TYR A 92 -11.76 -0.53 -6.79
C TYR A 92 -12.10 -1.91 -6.23
N ASP A 93 -12.41 -2.86 -7.12
CA ASP A 93 -12.54 -4.25 -6.74
C ASP A 93 -11.15 -4.87 -6.55
N VAL A 94 -10.77 -5.06 -5.29
CA VAL A 94 -9.47 -5.59 -4.88
C VAL A 94 -9.57 -6.98 -4.26
N ARG A 95 -10.69 -7.70 -4.44
CA ARG A 95 -10.92 -9.01 -3.80
C ARG A 95 -9.83 -10.03 -4.16
N GLU A 96 -9.45 -10.09 -5.43
CA GLU A 96 -8.36 -10.97 -5.87
C GLU A 96 -7.01 -10.55 -5.28
N LEU A 97 -6.71 -9.25 -5.24
CA LEU A 97 -5.47 -8.72 -4.65
C LEU A 97 -5.39 -8.98 -3.14
N ALA A 98 -6.50 -8.83 -2.43
CA ALA A 98 -6.59 -9.19 -1.01
C ALA A 98 -6.28 -10.68 -0.79
N GLY A 99 -6.83 -11.56 -1.63
CA GLY A 99 -6.53 -12.99 -1.61
C GLY A 99 -5.05 -13.29 -1.86
N LYS A 100 -4.45 -12.64 -2.86
CA LYS A 100 -3.01 -12.76 -3.16
C LYS A 100 -2.11 -12.27 -2.01
N ALA A 101 -2.46 -11.16 -1.37
CA ALA A 101 -1.72 -10.64 -0.23
C ALA A 101 -1.77 -11.61 0.96
N LEU A 102 -2.96 -12.15 1.28
CA LEU A 102 -3.11 -13.13 2.35
C LEU A 102 -2.37 -14.45 2.06
N ALA A 103 -2.42 -14.92 0.81
CA ALA A 103 -1.66 -16.09 0.39
C ALA A 103 -0.14 -15.85 0.52
N SER A 104 0.34 -14.70 0.04
CA SER A 104 1.76 -14.32 0.13
C SER A 104 2.26 -14.28 1.58
N ALA A 105 1.44 -13.84 2.54
CA ALA A 105 1.80 -13.87 3.96
C ALA A 105 2.09 -15.28 4.51
N GLN A 106 1.53 -16.31 3.87
CA GLN A 106 1.75 -17.70 4.24
C GLN A 106 2.95 -18.35 3.52
N GLU A 107 3.47 -17.72 2.48
CA GLU A 107 4.60 -18.24 1.69
C GLU A 107 5.97 -17.86 2.29
N GLU A 108 7.00 -18.59 1.86
CA GLU A 108 8.40 -18.23 2.11
C GLU A 108 8.88 -17.19 1.07
N PRO A 109 9.82 -16.30 1.42
CA PRO A 109 10.43 -16.14 2.74
C PRO A 109 9.52 -15.42 3.74
N LYS A 110 9.52 -15.83 5.01
CA LYS A 110 8.78 -15.14 6.07
C LYS A 110 9.31 -13.74 6.35
N LEU A 111 8.40 -12.77 6.41
CA LEU A 111 8.66 -11.37 6.81
C LEU A 111 7.74 -11.05 8.01
N PRO A 112 7.97 -11.63 9.21
CA PRO A 112 6.92 -11.82 10.22
C PRO A 112 6.15 -10.56 10.63
N GLU A 113 6.86 -9.44 10.84
CA GLU A 113 6.24 -8.16 11.20
C GLU A 113 5.40 -7.58 10.06
N LEU A 114 5.90 -7.65 8.82
CA LEU A 114 5.21 -7.16 7.63
C LEU A 114 4.04 -8.06 7.24
N ASP A 115 4.21 -9.38 7.30
CA ASP A 115 3.17 -10.38 7.01
C ASP A 115 1.99 -10.23 7.99
N ALA A 116 2.29 -10.03 9.28
CA ALA A 116 1.26 -9.78 10.30
C ALA A 116 0.55 -8.44 10.09
N ALA A 117 1.31 -7.35 9.82
CA ALA A 117 0.72 -6.04 9.57
C ALA A 117 -0.15 -6.01 8.31
N MET A 118 0.29 -6.68 7.24
CA MET A 118 -0.47 -6.80 6.00
C MET A 118 -1.76 -7.59 6.21
N THR A 119 -1.70 -8.72 6.91
CA THR A 119 -2.89 -9.52 7.22
C THR A 119 -3.94 -8.70 7.98
N ALA A 120 -3.52 -8.01 9.05
CA ALA A 120 -4.42 -7.16 9.83
C ALA A 120 -5.00 -5.99 9.01
N TYR A 121 -4.20 -5.43 8.09
CA TYR A 121 -4.66 -4.37 7.18
C TYR A 121 -5.69 -4.88 6.17
N VAL A 122 -5.44 -6.04 5.54
CA VAL A 122 -6.38 -6.67 4.59
C VAL A 122 -7.72 -6.98 5.27
N GLU A 123 -7.69 -7.60 6.45
CA GLU A 123 -8.91 -7.94 7.20
C GLU A 123 -9.74 -6.69 7.54
N THR A 124 -9.06 -5.62 7.98
CA THR A 124 -9.72 -4.34 8.29
C THR A 124 -10.30 -3.71 7.02
N TYR A 125 -9.58 -3.73 5.91
CA TYR A 125 -10.08 -3.23 4.63
C TYR A 125 -11.31 -4.01 4.15
N GLN A 126 -11.32 -5.34 4.30
CA GLN A 126 -12.45 -6.20 3.92
C GLN A 126 -13.72 -5.90 4.74
N GLN A 127 -13.58 -5.41 5.97
CA GLN A 127 -14.71 -4.93 6.78
C GLN A 127 -15.17 -3.52 6.36
N LEU A 128 -14.22 -2.63 6.08
CA LEU A 128 -14.51 -1.23 5.74
C LEU A 128 -15.11 -1.05 4.34
N ALA A 129 -14.56 -1.72 3.34
CA ALA A 129 -14.92 -1.49 1.93
C ALA A 129 -16.42 -1.68 1.64
N PRO A 130 -17.11 -2.72 2.14
CA PRO A 130 -18.55 -2.86 1.97
C PRO A 130 -19.38 -1.75 2.62
N VAL A 131 -18.89 -1.13 3.70
CA VAL A 131 -19.55 0.01 4.35
C VAL A 131 -19.43 1.25 3.45
N ILE A 132 -18.21 1.55 2.97
CA ILE A 132 -17.96 2.67 2.06
C ILE A 132 -18.78 2.52 0.78
N GLU A 133 -18.84 1.33 0.18
CA GLU A 133 -19.60 1.11 -1.05
C GLU A 133 -21.11 1.31 -0.88
N ARG A 134 -21.68 0.86 0.24
CA ARG A 134 -23.09 1.09 0.54
C ARG A 134 -23.38 2.57 0.77
N ALA A 135 -22.52 3.25 1.53
CA ALA A 135 -22.63 4.68 1.78
C ALA A 135 -22.45 5.51 0.49
N ASN A 136 -21.49 5.15 -0.36
CA ASN A 136 -21.27 5.78 -1.66
C ASN A 136 -22.55 5.73 -2.50
N LYS A 137 -23.11 4.53 -2.69
CA LYS A 137 -24.34 4.33 -3.47
C LYS A 137 -25.53 5.10 -2.91
N TYR A 138 -25.65 5.17 -1.59
CA TYR A 138 -26.69 5.96 -0.91
C TYR A 138 -26.58 7.46 -1.23
N TYR A 139 -25.38 8.02 -1.16
CA TYR A 139 -25.15 9.43 -1.47
C TYR A 139 -25.27 9.72 -2.98
N GLU A 140 -24.79 8.83 -3.84
CA GLU A 140 -24.92 8.95 -5.30
C GLU A 140 -26.38 8.95 -5.76
N ARG A 141 -27.21 8.04 -5.23
CA ARG A 141 -28.65 7.99 -5.53
C ARG A 141 -29.46 9.10 -4.87
N GLN A 142 -28.85 9.85 -3.97
CA GLN A 142 -29.49 10.91 -3.20
C GLN A 142 -30.64 10.41 -2.31
N ASP A 143 -30.57 9.16 -1.86
CA ASP A 143 -31.59 8.52 -1.02
C ASP A 143 -31.81 9.31 0.30
N TYR A 144 -30.79 10.06 0.73
CA TYR A 144 -30.86 10.99 1.86
C TYR A 144 -31.97 12.05 1.78
N LYS A 145 -32.43 12.38 0.58
CA LYS A 145 -33.54 13.31 0.36
C LYS A 145 -34.88 12.70 0.76
N SER A 146 -35.02 11.39 0.65
CA SER A 146 -36.25 10.66 0.90
C SER A 146 -36.34 10.18 2.35
N ASP A 147 -35.22 9.72 2.91
CA ASP A 147 -35.17 9.15 4.27
C ASP A 147 -34.78 10.17 5.36
N LYS A 148 -34.56 11.44 4.99
CA LYS A 148 -34.11 12.51 5.89
C LYS A 148 -32.77 12.21 6.57
N MET A 149 -31.82 11.65 5.83
CA MET A 149 -30.47 11.27 6.28
C MET A 149 -30.47 10.10 7.29
N ALA A 150 -31.50 9.24 7.28
CA ALA A 150 -31.60 8.13 8.24
C ALA A 150 -30.48 7.10 8.03
N ASP A 151 -30.32 6.59 6.81
CA ASP A 151 -29.29 5.61 6.50
C ASP A 151 -27.90 6.24 6.51
N GLY A 152 -27.76 7.51 6.10
CA GLY A 152 -26.51 8.26 6.23
C GLY A 152 -26.00 8.31 7.68
N LYS A 153 -26.89 8.48 8.66
CA LYS A 153 -26.56 8.42 10.09
C LYS A 153 -26.22 7.00 10.55
N ALA A 154 -26.85 5.98 9.97
CA ALA A 154 -26.53 4.59 10.25
C ALA A 154 -25.12 4.23 9.73
N PHE A 155 -24.83 4.50 8.45
CA PHE A 155 -23.51 4.30 7.84
C PHE A 155 -22.42 5.05 8.59
N HIS A 156 -22.71 6.27 9.06
CA HIS A 156 -21.74 7.04 9.84
C HIS A 156 -21.24 6.30 11.09
N LYS A 157 -22.11 5.55 11.79
CA LYS A 157 -21.69 4.78 12.98
C LYS A 157 -20.62 3.75 12.63
N ASP A 158 -20.84 3.02 11.53
CA ASP A 158 -19.89 2.01 11.04
C ASP A 158 -18.59 2.67 10.56
N ILE A 159 -18.70 3.76 9.79
CA ILE A 159 -17.53 4.50 9.28
C ILE A 159 -16.71 5.07 10.45
N ALA A 160 -17.35 5.71 11.43
CA ALA A 160 -16.67 6.31 12.57
C ALA A 160 -15.97 5.27 13.46
N ALA A 161 -16.51 4.04 13.54
CA ALA A 161 -15.88 2.94 14.26
C ALA A 161 -14.69 2.35 13.49
N LEU A 162 -14.82 2.15 12.17
CA LEU A 162 -13.83 1.45 11.36
C LEU A 162 -12.71 2.35 10.83
N SER A 163 -12.99 3.62 10.52
CA SER A 163 -12.00 4.58 9.99
C SER A 163 -10.73 4.69 10.83
N PRO A 164 -10.79 4.92 12.17
CA PRO A 164 -9.56 5.04 12.97
C PRO A 164 -8.76 3.74 13.02
N VAL A 165 -9.42 2.58 13.01
CA VAL A 165 -8.75 1.27 12.97
C VAL A 165 -8.06 1.09 11.62
N TYR A 166 -8.76 1.39 10.53
CA TYR A 166 -8.20 1.34 9.18
C TYR A 166 -6.98 2.25 9.03
N GLU A 167 -7.05 3.49 9.51
CA GLU A 167 -5.93 4.44 9.45
C GLU A 167 -4.73 3.99 10.30
N GLU A 168 -4.96 3.41 11.47
CA GLU A 168 -3.90 2.83 12.29
C GLU A 168 -3.24 1.66 11.56
N ARG A 169 -4.03 0.72 11.06
CA ARG A 169 -3.51 -0.44 10.31
C ARG A 169 -2.75 -0.04 9.07
N ARG A 170 -3.22 1.01 8.37
CA ARG A 170 -2.50 1.55 7.21
C ARG A 170 -1.12 2.08 7.59
N LYS A 171 -1.04 2.89 8.65
CA LYS A 171 0.24 3.41 9.15
C LYS A 171 1.18 2.29 9.57
N THR A 172 0.64 1.28 10.27
CA THR A 172 1.42 0.14 10.76
C THR A 172 1.99 -0.69 9.62
N VAL A 173 1.21 -1.01 8.58
CA VAL A 173 1.72 -1.76 7.42
C VAL A 173 2.69 -0.93 6.56
N ASP A 174 2.45 0.36 6.37
CA ASP A 174 3.38 1.25 5.65
C ASP A 174 4.75 1.33 6.37
N ALA A 175 4.75 1.42 7.70
CA ALA A 175 5.96 1.44 8.50
C ALA A 175 6.71 0.09 8.48
N ALA A 176 5.99 -1.03 8.57
CA ALA A 176 6.56 -2.36 8.47
C ALA A 176 7.17 -2.61 7.09
N LEU A 177 6.49 -2.20 6.02
CA LEU A 177 6.96 -2.35 4.65
C LEU A 177 8.27 -1.58 4.43
N ARG A 178 8.33 -0.33 4.91
CA ARG A 178 9.53 0.49 4.81
C ARG A 178 10.70 -0.10 5.59
N THR A 179 10.44 -0.59 6.80
CA THR A 179 11.45 -1.26 7.62
C THR A 179 12.03 -2.47 6.90
N GLU A 180 11.17 -3.30 6.30
CA GLU A 180 11.60 -4.51 5.59
C GLU A 180 12.34 -4.18 4.29
N LYS A 181 11.87 -3.15 3.56
CA LYS A 181 12.55 -2.63 2.37
C LYS A 181 14.01 -2.26 2.66
N VAL A 182 14.25 -1.51 3.73
CA VAL A 182 15.61 -1.10 4.13
C VAL A 182 16.51 -2.30 4.42
N LYS A 183 15.97 -3.37 5.03
CA LYS A 183 16.73 -4.61 5.29
C LYS A 183 17.12 -5.29 3.97
N LEU A 184 16.17 -5.43 3.06
CA LEU A 184 16.38 -6.09 1.76
C LEU A 184 17.31 -5.30 0.84
N ASP A 185 17.18 -3.97 0.78
CA ASP A 185 18.09 -3.12 0.00
C ASP A 185 19.52 -3.19 0.53
N ARG A 186 19.69 -3.23 1.86
CA ARG A 186 21.00 -3.42 2.48
C ARG A 186 21.58 -4.80 2.16
N ALA A 187 20.79 -5.86 2.27
CA ALA A 187 21.23 -7.22 1.92
C ALA A 187 21.63 -7.31 0.44
N SER A 188 20.84 -6.72 -0.46
CA SER A 188 21.15 -6.63 -1.90
C SER A 188 22.46 -5.89 -2.17
N LEU A 189 22.72 -4.79 -1.46
CA LEU A 189 23.95 -4.03 -1.60
C LEU A 189 25.18 -4.83 -1.12
N LEU A 190 25.07 -5.54 0.00
CA LEU A 190 26.13 -6.41 0.52
C LEU A 190 26.42 -7.60 -0.42
N ALA A 191 25.38 -8.23 -0.97
CA ALA A 191 25.52 -9.31 -1.93
C ALA A 191 26.22 -8.82 -3.21
N LEU A 192 25.85 -7.63 -3.70
CA LEU A 192 26.47 -7.01 -4.87
C LEU A 192 27.95 -6.68 -4.62
N GLU A 193 28.30 -6.17 -3.44
CA GLU A 193 29.69 -5.92 -3.05
C GLU A 193 30.51 -7.22 -3.01
N LYS A 194 29.95 -8.29 -2.45
CA LYS A 194 30.62 -9.60 -2.39
C LYS A 194 30.83 -10.21 -3.77
N ALA A 195 29.87 -10.06 -4.68
CA ALA A 195 29.90 -10.65 -6.01
C ALA A 195 30.82 -9.88 -6.98
N GLU A 196 30.76 -8.55 -6.96
CA GLU A 196 31.39 -7.71 -7.99
C GLU A 196 32.40 -6.70 -7.44
N GLY A 197 32.45 -6.50 -6.12
CA GLY A 197 33.11 -5.37 -5.48
C GLY A 197 32.33 -4.06 -5.63
N LYS A 198 32.96 -2.95 -5.24
CA LYS A 198 32.37 -1.60 -5.35
C LYS A 198 32.50 -1.04 -6.78
N LYS A 199 31.92 -1.75 -7.75
CA LYS A 199 31.87 -1.30 -9.15
C LYS A 199 30.70 -0.34 -9.39
N SER A 200 30.55 0.13 -10.62
CA SER A 200 29.52 1.10 -11.03
C SER A 200 28.12 0.73 -10.50
N ARG A 201 27.68 -0.53 -10.65
CA ARG A 201 26.37 -1.00 -10.16
C ARG A 201 26.19 -0.81 -8.65
N TRP A 202 27.24 -1.11 -7.88
CA TRP A 202 27.23 -0.91 -6.43
C TRP A 202 27.11 0.57 -6.07
N HIS A 203 27.85 1.44 -6.75
CA HIS A 203 27.79 2.88 -6.50
C HIS A 203 26.41 3.46 -6.80
N VAL A 204 25.81 3.07 -7.93
CA VAL A 204 24.43 3.47 -8.28
C VAL A 204 23.45 3.04 -7.20
N ARG A 205 23.50 1.77 -6.77
CA ARG A 205 22.59 1.25 -5.74
C ARG A 205 22.81 1.90 -4.38
N ASN A 206 24.05 2.12 -3.96
CA ASN A 206 24.37 2.81 -2.71
C ASN A 206 23.92 4.28 -2.70
N VAL A 207 24.01 4.98 -3.85
CA VAL A 207 23.46 6.35 -3.96
C VAL A 207 21.94 6.33 -3.80
N MET A 208 21.23 5.42 -4.46
CA MET A 208 19.76 5.32 -4.34
C MET A 208 19.33 4.98 -2.91
N PHE A 209 19.97 3.99 -2.29
CA PHE A 209 19.72 3.62 -0.88
C PHE A 209 19.91 4.81 0.07
N ARG A 210 20.95 5.62 -0.13
CA ARG A 210 21.21 6.82 0.69
C ARG A 210 20.25 7.96 0.39
N ALA A 211 19.86 8.15 -0.87
CA ALA A 211 18.92 9.19 -1.27
C ALA A 211 17.53 8.93 -0.66
N GLU A 212 17.07 7.68 -0.69
CA GLU A 212 15.81 7.29 -0.05
C GLU A 212 15.82 7.59 1.45
N ALA A 213 16.90 7.26 2.16
CA ALA A 213 17.04 7.57 3.58
C ALA A 213 16.97 9.07 3.92
N VAL A 214 17.26 9.96 2.95
CA VAL A 214 17.16 11.43 3.13
C VAL A 214 15.74 11.93 2.86
N MET A 215 15.04 11.37 1.86
CA MET A 215 13.63 11.71 1.55
C MET A 215 12.66 11.28 2.65
N ASP A 216 13.15 10.42 3.51
CA ASP A 216 12.46 9.70 4.54
C ASP A 216 12.44 10.43 5.90
N VAL A 217 13.13 11.58 6.01
CA VAL A 217 13.22 12.51 7.17
C VAL A 217 12.22 13.66 7.02
#